data_AF-A0A0C2FDX4-F1
#
_entry.id   AF-A0A0C2FDX4-F1
#
_cell.length_a   1.000
_cell.length_b   1.000
_cell.length_c   1.000
_cell.angle_alpha   90.00
_cell.angle_beta   90.00
_cell.angle_gamma   90.00
#
_symmetry.space_group_name_H-M   'P 1'
#
loop_
_entity.id
_entity.type
_entity.pdbx_description
1 polymer ?
#
loop_
_entity_poly.entity_id
_entity_poly.type
_entity_poly.pdbx_seq_one_letter_code
_entity_poly.pdbx_strand_id
1 'polypeptide(L)'
;EDDSPLRWENRWPILEQELLRLNADIYGLQEVQYDHFDSHYRATMSKVGYAAYYKRRTGGMNDGCAVLVRKSKFDVVGYRIVEYFVGAGTSMDRDQIGQILRLKCKKTGQELIYANTHLLFNSARGDIKIGQLAMLFANIQD
;
A
#
# COMPACT_ATOMS: atom_id res chain seq x y z
N GLU A 1 28.32 -0.08 -16.82
CA GLU A 1 26.99 -0.46 -17.32
C GLU A 1 26.13 0.79 -17.39
N ASP A 2 25.14 0.84 -18.27
CA ASP A 2 24.24 1.99 -18.36
C ASP A 2 23.10 1.87 -17.33
N ASP A 3 23.19 2.65 -16.25
CA ASP A 3 22.18 2.67 -15.19
C ASP A 3 20.97 3.55 -15.53
N SER A 4 20.91 4.13 -16.73
CA SER A 4 19.79 4.95 -17.17
C SER A 4 18.42 4.28 -16.97
N PRO A 5 18.22 2.97 -17.19
CA PRO A 5 16.91 2.35 -16.99
C PRO A 5 16.45 2.31 -15.53
N LEU A 6 17.38 2.43 -14.56
CA LEU A 6 17.09 2.39 -13.13
C LEU A 6 16.65 3.75 -12.56
N ARG A 7 16.95 4.84 -13.27
CA ARG A 7 16.59 6.20 -12.86
C ARG A 7 15.08 6.38 -12.80
N TRP A 8 14.60 7.06 -11.75
CA TRP A 8 13.17 7.20 -11.51
C TRP A 8 12.45 7.93 -12.65
N GLU A 9 13.12 8.91 -13.25
CA GLU A 9 12.62 9.71 -14.37
C GLU A 9 12.35 8.85 -15.61
N ASN A 10 13.04 7.72 -15.73
CA ASN A 10 12.86 6.75 -16.82
C ASN A 10 11.87 5.63 -16.42
N ARG A 11 11.81 5.26 -15.13
CA ARG A 11 10.88 4.23 -14.63
C ARG A 11 9.45 4.73 -14.48
N TRP A 12 9.25 5.96 -14.00
CA TRP A 12 7.92 6.49 -13.72
C TRP A 12 7.01 6.51 -14.95
N PRO A 13 7.42 7.01 -16.14
CA PRO A 13 6.54 7.02 -17.31
C PRO A 13 6.02 5.63 -17.67
N ILE A 14 6.85 4.59 -17.50
CA ILE A 14 6.49 3.19 -17.75
C ILE A 14 5.48 2.70 -16.70
N LEU A 15 5.74 2.98 -15.42
CA LEU A 15 4.83 2.63 -14.32
C LEU A 15 3.48 3.34 -14.45
N GLU A 16 3.48 4.63 -14.79
CA GLU A 16 2.28 5.43 -15.03
C GLU A 16 1.46 4.86 -16.18
N GLN A 17 2.10 4.58 -17.32
CA GLN A 17 1.44 3.96 -18.45
C GLN A 17 0.83 2.61 -18.08
N GLU A 18 1.55 1.78 -17.31
CA GLU A 18 1.05 0.47 -16.88
C GLU A 18 -0.15 0.60 -15.94
N LEU A 19 -0.09 1.51 -14.96
CA LEU A 19 -1.22 1.80 -14.08
C LEU A 19 -2.45 2.22 -14.88
N LEU A 20 -2.31 3.18 -15.80
CA LEU A 20 -3.43 3.67 -16.62
C LEU A 20 -3.96 2.59 -17.57
N ARG A 21 -3.08 1.77 -18.15
CA ARG A 21 -3.44 0.66 -19.06
C ARG A 21 -4.20 -0.44 -18.34
N LEU A 22 -3.74 -0.84 -17.14
CA LEU A 22 -4.41 -1.86 -16.34
C LEU A 22 -5.83 -1.45 -15.96
N ASN A 23 -6.05 -0.15 -15.71
CA ASN A 23 -7.35 0.43 -15.40
C ASN A 23 -8.13 -0.38 -14.34
N ALA A 24 -7.42 -0.89 -13.32
CA ALA A 24 -8.00 -1.66 -12.23
C ALA A 24 -8.94 -0.79 -11.38
N ASP A 25 -9.82 -1.40 -10.59
CA ASP A 25 -10.69 -0.62 -9.71
C ASP A 25 -10.06 -0.30 -8.37
N ILE A 26 -9.14 -1.16 -7.93
CA ILE A 26 -8.37 -1.01 -6.69
C ILE A 26 -6.93 -1.44 -7.00
N TYR A 27 -5.95 -0.63 -6.65
CA TYR A 27 -4.53 -0.99 -6.68
C TYR A 27 -4.01 -1.11 -5.26
N GLY A 28 -3.24 -2.17 -4.97
CA GLY A 28 -2.39 -2.27 -3.79
C GLY A 28 -0.93 -2.22 -4.22
N LEU A 29 -0.23 -1.16 -3.84
CA LEU A 29 1.16 -0.90 -4.22
C LEU A 29 2.06 -0.99 -2.98
N GLN A 30 3.27 -1.53 -3.17
CA GLN A 30 4.32 -1.63 -2.16
C GLN A 30 5.58 -0.91 -2.67
N GLU A 31 6.54 -0.67 -1.78
CA GLU A 31 7.80 0.06 -2.08
C GLU A 31 7.56 1.47 -2.66
N VAL A 32 6.46 2.10 -2.27
CA VAL A 32 6.12 3.44 -2.76
C VAL A 32 6.88 4.46 -1.92
N GLN A 33 7.87 5.11 -2.54
CA GLN A 33 8.64 6.18 -1.89
C GLN A 33 7.74 7.38 -1.54
N TYR A 34 7.97 7.99 -0.37
CA TYR A 34 7.05 8.97 0.22
C TYR A 34 6.86 10.23 -0.63
N ASP A 35 7.92 10.76 -1.22
CA ASP A 35 7.91 11.97 -2.05
C ASP A 35 7.34 11.68 -3.44
N HIS A 36 7.65 10.52 -4.01
CA HIS A 36 7.08 10.05 -5.29
C HIS A 36 5.59 9.79 -5.17
N PHE A 37 5.12 9.34 -4.01
CA PHE A 37 3.69 9.11 -3.80
C PHE A 37 2.87 10.38 -4.05
N ASP A 38 3.21 11.51 -3.42
CA ASP A 38 2.45 12.74 -3.59
C ASP A 38 2.67 13.38 -4.97
N SER A 39 3.93 13.43 -5.43
CA SER A 39 4.30 14.09 -6.69
C SER A 39 3.85 13.35 -7.95
N HIS A 40 3.77 12.01 -7.90
CA HIS A 40 3.49 11.18 -9.07
C HIS A 40 2.20 10.37 -8.90
N TYR A 41 2.17 9.40 -7.98
CA TYR A 41 1.04 8.47 -7.83
C TYR A 41 -0.27 9.19 -7.50
N ARG A 42 -0.31 9.99 -6.44
CA ARG A 42 -1.49 10.75 -6.02
C ARG A 42 -1.86 11.78 -7.08
N ALA A 43 -0.89 12.53 -7.60
CA ALA A 43 -1.12 13.58 -8.59
C ALA A 43 -1.74 13.03 -9.88
N THR A 44 -1.22 11.93 -10.43
CA THR A 44 -1.75 11.30 -11.64
C THR A 44 -3.09 10.62 -11.37
N MET A 45 -3.16 9.75 -10.36
CA MET A 45 -4.31 8.87 -10.19
C MET A 45 -5.55 9.63 -9.70
N SER A 46 -5.38 10.75 -8.99
CA SER A 46 -6.50 11.61 -8.61
C SER A 46 -7.18 12.26 -9.83
N LYS A 47 -6.40 12.61 -10.87
CA LYS A 47 -6.91 13.20 -12.12
C LYS A 47 -7.80 12.22 -12.88
N VAL A 48 -7.47 10.93 -12.83
CA VAL A 48 -8.25 9.85 -13.47
C VAL A 48 -9.27 9.19 -12.51
N GLY A 49 -9.60 9.88 -11.41
CA GLY A 49 -10.78 9.54 -10.60
C GLY A 49 -10.54 8.57 -9.44
N TYR A 50 -9.29 8.38 -8.99
CA TYR A 50 -9.00 7.56 -7.82
C TYR A 50 -8.89 8.40 -6.53
N ALA A 51 -9.23 7.78 -5.41
CA ALA A 51 -8.81 8.20 -4.08
C ALA A 51 -7.50 7.47 -3.74
N ALA A 52 -6.56 8.16 -3.11
CA ALA A 52 -5.23 7.61 -2.83
C ALA A 52 -4.93 7.64 -1.32
N TYR A 53 -4.61 6.47 -0.78
CA TYR A 53 -4.28 6.23 0.62
C TYR A 53 -2.86 5.74 0.72
N TYR A 54 -2.06 6.30 1.63
CA TYR A 54 -0.66 5.94 1.79
C TYR A 54 -0.29 5.83 3.25
N LYS A 55 0.60 4.88 3.53
CA LYS A 55 1.29 4.78 4.80
C LYS A 55 2.76 4.45 4.54
N ARG A 56 3.62 5.42 4.85
CA ARG A 56 5.07 5.22 5.00
C ARG A 56 5.32 4.23 6.13
N ARG A 57 6.31 3.35 5.94
CA ARG A 57 6.85 2.49 7.01
C ARG A 57 7.33 3.35 8.19
N THR A 58 7.31 2.77 9.39
CA THR A 58 7.80 3.46 10.59
C THR A 58 9.33 3.55 10.60
N GLY A 59 9.93 4.09 11.66
CA GLY A 59 11.40 4.09 11.82
C GLY A 59 12.17 4.95 10.81
N GLY A 60 11.51 5.90 10.14
CA GLY A 60 12.14 6.81 9.17
C GLY A 60 12.42 6.20 7.79
N MET A 61 11.89 5.02 7.48
CA MET A 61 12.05 4.35 6.18
C MET A 61 11.43 5.16 5.05
N ASN A 62 12.07 5.30 3.88
CA ASN A 62 11.60 6.21 2.82
C ASN A 62 10.43 5.70 1.99
N ASP A 63 10.05 4.42 2.15
CA ASP A 63 9.00 3.77 1.39
C ASP A 63 7.80 3.36 2.25
N GLY A 64 6.73 2.92 1.59
CA GLY A 64 5.49 2.52 2.22
C GLY A 64 4.57 1.75 1.29
N CYS A 65 3.34 1.55 1.75
CA CYS A 65 2.27 0.96 0.95
C CYS A 65 1.27 2.04 0.56
N ALA A 66 0.72 1.92 -0.66
CA ALA A 66 -0.37 2.75 -1.15
C ALA A 66 -1.55 1.90 -1.59
N VAL A 67 -2.76 2.41 -1.39
CA VAL A 67 -3.98 1.87 -1.99
C VAL A 67 -4.68 2.96 -2.78
N LEU A 68 -4.97 2.66 -4.05
CA LEU A 68 -5.68 3.57 -4.96
C LEU A 68 -7.05 2.98 -5.27
N VAL A 69 -8.13 3.72 -5.01
CA VAL A 69 -9.51 3.24 -5.12
C VAL A 69 -10.30 4.08 -6.10
N ARG A 70 -10.94 3.45 -7.10
CA ARG A 70 -11.76 4.16 -8.09
C ARG A 70 -13.03 4.72 -7.43
N LYS A 71 -13.12 6.05 -7.33
CA LYS A 71 -14.22 6.76 -6.65
C LYS A 71 -15.59 6.55 -7.30
N SER A 72 -15.63 6.23 -8.59
CA SER A 72 -16.90 5.98 -9.30
C SER A 72 -17.52 4.61 -8.98
N LYS A 73 -16.74 3.66 -8.45
CA LYS A 73 -17.21 2.31 -8.14
C LYS A 73 -17.30 2.00 -6.65
N PHE A 74 -16.44 2.61 -5.84
CA PHE A 74 -16.38 2.32 -4.41
C PHE A 74 -16.41 3.60 -3.56
N ASP A 75 -17.13 3.54 -2.46
CA ASP A 75 -16.94 4.44 -1.32
C ASP A 75 -15.98 3.78 -0.34
N VAL A 76 -15.00 4.55 0.17
CA VAL A 76 -14.13 4.09 1.25
C VAL A 76 -14.80 4.47 2.56
N VAL A 77 -15.40 3.49 3.23
CA VAL A 77 -16.15 3.69 4.48
C VAL A 77 -15.29 3.48 5.72
N GLY A 78 -14.12 2.86 5.57
CA GLY A 78 -13.13 2.74 6.64
C GLY A 78 -11.72 2.58 6.08
N TYR A 79 -10.75 3.14 6.79
CA TYR A 79 -9.33 2.96 6.51
C TYR A 79 -8.58 2.80 7.83
N ARG A 80 -7.84 1.71 7.95
CA ARG A 80 -7.03 1.36 9.11
C ARG A 80 -5.60 1.07 8.68
N ILE A 81 -4.68 1.53 9.52
CA ILE A 81 -3.26 1.25 9.41
C ILE A 81 -2.90 0.25 10.51
N VAL A 82 -2.04 -0.71 10.18
CA VAL A 82 -1.46 -1.65 11.14
C VAL A 82 0.05 -1.42 11.12
N GLU A 83 0.61 -0.96 12.23
CA GLU A 83 2.05 -0.89 12.42
C GLU A 83 2.48 -2.17 13.14
N TYR A 84 3.44 -2.91 12.57
CA TYR A 84 3.85 -4.18 13.16
C TYR A 84 4.95 -4.06 14.21
N PHE A 85 5.57 -2.88 14.33
CA PHE A 85 6.54 -2.61 15.37
C PHE A 85 5.83 -2.54 16.73
N VAL A 86 6.19 -3.44 17.64
CA VAL A 86 5.67 -3.47 19.02
C VAL A 86 6.66 -2.84 19.98
N GLY A 87 7.96 -3.12 19.80
CA GLY A 87 8.98 -2.57 20.68
C GLY A 87 10.37 -3.14 20.41
N ALA A 88 11.39 -2.34 20.73
CA ALA A 88 12.78 -2.77 20.64
C ALA A 88 13.04 -3.96 21.57
N GLY A 89 13.79 -4.96 21.09
CA GLY A 89 14.12 -6.17 21.85
C GLY A 89 12.99 -7.22 21.90
N THR A 90 11.84 -6.97 21.27
CA THR A 90 10.79 -7.98 21.08
C THR A 90 11.00 -8.76 19.78
N SER A 91 10.24 -9.84 19.57
CA SER A 91 10.20 -10.52 18.27
C SER A 91 9.57 -9.67 17.15
N MET A 92 8.86 -8.59 17.50
CA MET A 92 8.18 -7.68 16.58
C MET A 92 8.85 -6.30 16.60
N ASP A 93 10.12 -6.28 16.21
CA ASP A 93 11.01 -5.11 16.22
C ASP A 93 11.20 -4.47 14.84
N ARG A 94 10.27 -4.72 13.90
CA ARG A 94 10.41 -4.31 12.49
C ARG A 94 9.30 -3.36 12.03
N ASP A 95 9.71 -2.35 11.28
CA ASP A 95 8.90 -1.22 10.82
C ASP A 95 8.00 -1.49 9.59
N GLN A 96 7.73 -2.75 9.25
CA GLN A 96 6.75 -3.02 8.21
C GLN A 96 5.34 -2.60 8.68
N ILE A 97 4.48 -2.33 7.71
CA ILE A 97 3.11 -1.83 7.93
C ILE A 97 2.13 -2.59 7.06
N GLY A 98 0.86 -2.54 7.46
CA GLY A 98 -0.29 -2.96 6.68
C GLY A 98 -1.33 -1.86 6.57
N GLN A 99 -2.17 -1.97 5.55
CA GLN A 99 -3.32 -1.11 5.27
C GLN A 99 -4.54 -2.00 5.13
N ILE A 100 -5.66 -1.63 5.75
CA ILE A 100 -6.95 -2.31 5.62
C ILE A 100 -7.98 -1.25 5.25
N LEU A 101 -8.68 -1.46 4.14
CA LEU A 101 -9.77 -0.60 3.67
C LEU A 101 -11.07 -1.38 3.71
N ARG A 102 -12.12 -0.75 4.24
CA ARG A 102 -13.49 -1.20 4.10
C ARG A 102 -14.13 -0.40 2.97
N LEU A 103 -14.54 -1.10 1.92
CA LEU A 103 -14.99 -0.52 0.66
C LEU A 103 -16.42 -0.94 0.40
N LYS A 104 -17.29 0.03 0.11
CA LYS A 104 -18.67 -0.21 -0.28
C LYS A 104 -18.83 -0.04 -1.79
N CYS A 105 -19.24 -1.10 -2.49
CA CYS A 105 -19.55 -1.05 -3.91
C CYS A 105 -20.78 -0.18 -4.14
N LYS A 106 -20.64 0.88 -4.94
CA LYS A 106 -21.73 1.81 -5.24
C LYS A 106 -22.86 1.17 -6.03
N LYS A 107 -22.52 0.18 -6.88
CA LYS A 107 -23.50 -0.49 -7.74
C LYS A 107 -24.36 -1.49 -6.96
N THR A 108 -23.75 -2.32 -6.13
CA THR A 108 -24.44 -3.42 -5.44
C THR A 108 -24.79 -3.11 -3.99
N GLY A 109 -24.19 -2.06 -3.40
CA GLY A 109 -24.27 -1.77 -1.98
C GLY A 109 -23.47 -2.73 -1.09
N GLN A 110 -22.87 -3.78 -1.65
CA GLN A 110 -22.08 -4.76 -0.91
C GLN A 110 -20.76 -4.16 -0.42
N GLU A 111 -20.30 -4.64 0.73
CA GLU A 111 -19.04 -4.22 1.31
C GLU A 111 -17.98 -5.30 1.16
N LEU A 112 -16.73 -4.88 1.01
CA LEU A 112 -15.57 -5.75 0.93
C LEU A 112 -14.40 -5.15 1.72
N ILE A 113 -13.57 -6.02 2.28
CA ILE A 113 -12.32 -5.63 2.92
C ILE A 113 -11.18 -5.84 1.92
N TYR A 114 -10.37 -4.80 1.73
CA TYR A 114 -9.14 -4.86 0.95
C TYR A 114 -7.94 -4.60 1.86
N ALA A 115 -7.03 -5.56 1.95
CA ALA A 115 -5.81 -5.44 2.73
C ALA A 115 -4.58 -5.36 1.81
N ASN A 116 -3.62 -4.50 2.17
CA ASN A 116 -2.33 -4.35 1.49
C ASN A 116 -1.19 -4.31 2.50
N THR A 117 -0.10 -5.02 2.26
CA THR A 117 1.05 -5.09 3.18
C THR A 117 2.32 -5.45 2.41
N HIS A 118 3.48 -5.10 2.96
CA HIS A 118 4.78 -5.60 2.53
C HIS A 118 5.48 -6.19 3.76
N LEU A 119 5.55 -7.51 3.85
CA LEU A 119 6.12 -8.22 5.01
C LEU A 119 7.65 -8.12 5.05
N LEU A 120 8.23 -8.55 6.17
CA LEU A 120 9.68 -8.64 6.33
C LEU A 120 10.30 -9.50 5.20
N PHE A 121 11.33 -8.96 4.56
CA PHE A 121 12.06 -9.64 3.48
C PHE A 121 12.86 -10.86 3.99
N ASN A 122 13.60 -10.71 5.10
CA ASN A 122 14.55 -11.69 5.61
C ASN A 122 13.98 -13.13 5.65
N SER A 123 14.56 -14.02 4.84
CA SER A 123 14.10 -15.40 4.66
C SER A 123 14.24 -16.27 5.91
N ALA A 124 15.18 -15.96 6.81
CA ALA A 124 15.40 -16.69 8.06
C ALA A 124 14.40 -16.30 9.17
N ARG A 125 13.60 -15.25 8.97
CA ARG A 125 12.70 -14.69 10.00
C ARG A 125 11.22 -14.93 9.69
N GLY A 126 10.89 -16.18 9.38
CA GLY A 126 9.50 -16.61 9.17
C GLY A 126 8.61 -16.39 10.40
N ASP A 127 9.19 -16.49 11.59
CA ASP A 127 8.56 -16.17 12.88
C ASP A 127 7.98 -14.74 12.88
N ILE A 128 8.77 -13.75 12.45
CA ILE A 128 8.29 -12.36 12.35
C ILE A 128 7.22 -12.24 11.27
N LYS A 129 7.41 -12.85 10.09
CA LYS A 129 6.44 -12.75 8.99
C LYS A 129 5.06 -13.28 9.40
N ILE A 130 5.03 -14.40 10.12
CA ILE A 130 3.78 -14.96 10.67
C ILE A 130 3.19 -14.00 11.70
N GLY A 131 4.00 -13.43 12.61
CA GLY A 131 3.54 -12.43 13.56
C GLY A 131 2.92 -11.19 12.90
N GLN A 132 3.56 -10.67 11.83
CA GLN A 132 3.05 -9.55 11.04
C GLN A 132 1.71 -9.88 10.38
N LEU A 133 1.58 -11.05 9.76
CA LEU A 133 0.32 -11.52 9.19
C LEU A 133 -0.76 -11.71 10.26
N ALA A 134 -0.42 -12.28 11.42
CA ALA A 134 -1.34 -12.45 12.53
C ALA A 134 -1.86 -11.09 13.03
N MET A 135 -0.98 -10.08 13.17
CA MET A 135 -1.39 -8.72 13.51
C MET A 135 -2.30 -8.09 12.46
N LEU A 136 -2.01 -8.28 11.17
CA LEU A 136 -2.85 -7.79 10.09
C LEU A 136 -4.25 -8.41 10.16
N PHE A 137 -4.34 -9.74 10.27
CA PHE A 137 -5.62 -10.46 10.37
C PHE A 137 -6.40 -10.10 11.63
N ALA A 138 -5.74 -9.95 12.77
CA ALA A 138 -6.38 -9.52 14.02
C ALA A 138 -6.97 -8.11 13.93
N ASN A 139 -6.51 -7.29 12.98
CA ASN A 139 -7.02 -5.94 12.74
C ASN A 139 -8.08 -5.86 11.63
N ILE A 140 -8.42 -6.97 10.98
CA ILE A 140 -9.61 -7.05 10.12
C ILE A 140 -10.82 -7.09 11.05
N GLN A 141 -11.64 -6.04 10.99
CA GLN A 141 -12.89 -5.93 11.76
C GLN A 141 -14.07 -5.92 10.79
N ASP A 142 -15.11 -6.68 11.14
CA ASP A 142 -16.40 -6.74 10.43
C ASP A 142 -17.21 -5.43 10.55
#